data_AF-A0AAD7N507-F1
#
_entry.id   AF-A0AAD7N507-F1
#
_cell.length_a   1.000
_cell.length_b   1.000
_cell.length_c   1.000
_cell.angle_alpha   90.00
_cell.angle_beta   90.00
_cell.angle_gamma   90.00
#
_symmetry.space_group_name_H-M   'P 1'
#
loop_
_entity.id
_entity.type
_entity.pdbx_description
1 polymer ?
#
loop_
_entity_poly.entity_id
_entity_poly.type
_entity_poly.pdbx_seq_one_letter_code
_entity_poly.pdbx_strand_id
1 'polypeptide(L)'
;MNCRTPPLKTSGNALRLHELPQARRGKVAQVLEMQGRILLLYRVSSTALADAQAVRSCQPFFTLILQACFILQFDLLRSPSPRIDKPFVGLVDFGIEPVEFSNFSKIFTNQRLGDGEVEAMVQMNSVKPLTSPISPGGQTVWRQAVDRIKDEEHAWSVVLAKISTGGSGVTATSTLTIGRGALDLVRASRPWSFECPSTGTVIERPFNIESCMEFLNDYIRRDKDNAMRLRTKMRASDVKRIRDAKAGATSDAAKLLRAKMRREEIFKSLKEHVPAEIPKMRFARMGDVNIGLLYDVC
;
A
#
# COMPACT_ATOMS: atom_id res chain seq x y z
N MET A 1 12.22 -22.38 -47.52
CA MET A 1 12.94 -21.28 -46.84
C MET A 1 12.61 -21.35 -45.35
N ASN A 2 13.55 -21.79 -44.53
CA ASN A 2 13.36 -21.95 -43.07
C ASN A 2 13.79 -20.65 -42.36
N CYS A 3 12.84 -19.86 -41.88
CA CYS A 3 13.12 -18.70 -41.04
C CYS A 3 13.41 -19.18 -39.62
N ARG A 4 14.69 -19.22 -39.23
CA ARG A 4 15.11 -19.36 -37.84
C ARG A 4 15.08 -17.99 -37.17
N THR A 5 14.16 -17.80 -36.22
CA THR A 5 14.11 -16.63 -35.36
C THR A 5 15.30 -16.66 -34.38
N PRO A 6 16.09 -15.59 -34.25
CA PRO A 6 17.19 -15.55 -33.29
C PRO A 6 16.67 -15.46 -31.85
N PRO A 7 17.41 -16.00 -30.86
CA PRO A 7 16.99 -15.94 -29.47
C PRO A 7 17.00 -14.50 -28.95
N LEU A 8 15.92 -14.12 -28.27
CA LEU A 8 15.83 -12.85 -27.55
C LEU A 8 16.94 -12.75 -26.50
N LYS A 9 17.85 -11.78 -26.69
CA LYS A 9 18.76 -11.35 -25.62
C LYS A 9 17.96 -10.56 -24.59
N THR A 10 17.76 -11.13 -23.41
CA THR A 10 17.18 -10.44 -22.26
C THR A 10 18.25 -9.55 -21.59
N SER A 11 18.43 -8.33 -22.09
CA SER A 11 19.18 -7.29 -21.38
C SER A 11 18.28 -6.59 -20.37
N GLY A 12 18.01 -7.26 -19.26
CA GLY A 12 17.44 -6.64 -18.07
C GLY A 12 18.41 -6.84 -16.93
N ASN A 13 18.81 -5.74 -16.26
CA ASN A 13 19.53 -5.79 -14.99
C ASN A 13 18.62 -6.41 -13.91
N ALA A 14 18.39 -7.72 -13.99
CA ALA A 14 17.93 -8.51 -12.87
C ALA A 14 19.13 -8.59 -11.92
N LEU A 15 19.12 -7.75 -10.89
CA LEU A 15 20.06 -7.84 -9.77
C LEU A 15 20.06 -9.29 -9.29
N ARG A 16 21.15 -10.02 -9.58
CA ARG A 16 21.25 -11.41 -9.17
C ARG A 16 21.31 -11.40 -7.64
N LEU A 17 20.37 -12.06 -6.97
CA LEU A 17 20.27 -12.08 -5.51
C LEU A 17 21.61 -12.49 -4.83
N HIS A 18 22.45 -13.26 -5.53
CA HIS A 18 23.78 -13.66 -5.07
C HIS A 18 24.87 -12.59 -5.21
N GLU A 19 24.60 -11.44 -5.84
CA GLU A 19 25.55 -10.32 -5.96
C GLU A 19 25.32 -9.26 -4.88
N LEU A 20 24.18 -9.31 -4.18
CA LEU A 20 23.94 -8.42 -3.04
C LEU A 20 24.80 -8.84 -1.84
N PRO A 21 25.32 -7.87 -1.05
CA PRO A 21 25.92 -8.16 0.25
C PRO A 21 24.95 -9.00 1.10
N GLN A 22 25.48 -9.97 1.85
CA GLN A 22 24.67 -10.94 2.63
C GLN A 22 23.62 -10.25 3.53
N ALA A 23 23.95 -9.10 4.11
CA ALA A 23 23.05 -8.27 4.93
C ALA A 23 21.84 -7.69 4.14
N ARG A 24 21.94 -7.53 2.82
CA ARG A 24 20.85 -7.09 1.95
C ARG A 24 20.01 -8.25 1.40
N ARG A 25 20.59 -9.45 1.26
CA ARG A 25 19.88 -10.64 0.74
C ARG A 25 18.67 -11.01 1.60
N GLY A 26 18.83 -11.05 2.92
CA GLY A 26 17.73 -11.37 3.84
C GLY A 26 16.58 -10.35 3.83
N LYS A 27 16.89 -9.06 3.63
CA LYS A 27 15.88 -8.01 3.46
C LYS A 27 15.14 -8.16 2.12
N VAL A 28 15.88 -8.37 1.03
CA VAL A 28 15.28 -8.52 -0.30
C VAL A 28 14.41 -9.79 -0.38
N ALA A 29 14.88 -10.93 0.12
CA ALA A 29 14.11 -12.18 0.12
C ALA A 29 12.78 -12.03 0.87
N GLN A 30 12.77 -11.36 2.02
CA GLN A 30 11.53 -11.11 2.77
C GLN A 30 10.61 -10.13 2.05
N VAL A 31 11.17 -9.05 1.50
CA VAL A 31 10.40 -8.09 0.73
C VAL A 31 9.76 -8.79 -0.46
N LEU A 32 10.48 -9.69 -1.13
CA LEU A 32 9.96 -10.52 -2.22
C LEU A 32 8.93 -11.57 -1.76
N GLU A 33 9.09 -12.17 -0.58
CA GLU A 33 8.11 -13.12 -0.02
C GLU A 33 6.81 -12.41 0.35
N MET A 34 6.92 -11.28 1.06
CA MET A 34 5.78 -10.47 1.45
C MET A 34 5.13 -9.81 0.23
N GLN A 35 5.92 -9.31 -0.71
CA GLN A 35 5.43 -8.87 -2.01
C GLN A 35 4.79 -10.04 -2.75
N GLY A 36 5.34 -11.26 -2.68
CA GLY A 36 4.73 -12.46 -3.25
C GLY A 36 3.35 -12.73 -2.66
N ARG A 37 3.20 -12.65 -1.34
CA ARG A 37 1.91 -12.82 -0.62
C ARG A 37 0.93 -11.69 -0.93
N ILE A 38 1.40 -10.45 -0.90
CA ILE A 38 0.62 -9.27 -1.29
C ILE A 38 0.20 -9.45 -2.75
N LEU A 39 1.11 -9.70 -3.69
CA LEU A 39 0.86 -9.95 -5.11
C LEU A 39 -0.04 -11.16 -5.36
N LEU A 40 0.00 -12.19 -4.52
CA LEU A 40 -0.95 -13.30 -4.56
C LEU A 40 -2.38 -12.79 -4.29
N LEU A 41 -2.55 -11.76 -3.46
CA LEU A 41 -3.83 -11.02 -3.33
C LEU A 41 -4.24 -10.25 -4.59
N TYR A 42 -3.32 -9.94 -5.51
CA TYR A 42 -3.59 -9.25 -6.78
C TYR A 42 -3.67 -10.21 -7.98
N ARG A 43 -3.12 -11.42 -7.86
CA ARG A 43 -3.03 -12.40 -8.95
C ARG A 43 -3.96 -13.57 -8.69
N VAL A 44 -5.16 -13.51 -9.27
CA VAL A 44 -5.88 -14.70 -9.74
C VAL A 44 -6.22 -14.51 -11.21
N SER A 45 -5.25 -14.82 -12.07
CA SER A 45 -5.52 -15.29 -13.43
C SER A 45 -4.90 -16.68 -13.49
N SER A 46 -5.79 -17.68 -13.52
CA SER A 46 -5.61 -19.10 -13.85
C SER A 46 -4.20 -19.72 -13.68
N THR A 47 -4.14 -20.80 -12.90
CA THR A 47 -3.04 -21.80 -12.78
C THR A 47 -2.01 -21.62 -11.64
N ALA A 48 -2.43 -21.89 -10.38
CA ALA A 48 -1.60 -22.60 -9.39
C ALA A 48 -2.40 -22.95 -8.11
N LEU A 49 -2.32 -24.24 -7.76
CA LEU A 49 -2.52 -24.96 -6.49
C LEU A 49 -3.76 -24.73 -5.58
N ALA A 50 -4.24 -25.87 -5.05
CA ALA A 50 -5.40 -26.05 -4.17
C ALA A 50 -5.36 -25.26 -2.85
N ASP A 51 -4.18 -24.78 -2.43
CA ASP A 51 -4.02 -23.84 -1.30
C ASP A 51 -4.61 -22.43 -1.57
N ALA A 52 -4.96 -22.13 -2.82
CA ALA A 52 -5.50 -20.84 -3.23
C ALA A 52 -6.99 -20.65 -2.88
N GLN A 53 -7.72 -21.68 -2.44
CA GLN A 53 -9.18 -21.61 -2.35
C GLN A 53 -9.68 -20.71 -1.20
N ALA A 54 -9.01 -20.72 -0.04
CA ALA A 54 -9.31 -19.80 1.08
C ALA A 54 -8.83 -18.36 0.80
N VAL A 55 -7.70 -18.21 0.10
CA VAL A 55 -7.19 -16.91 -0.33
C VAL A 55 -8.12 -16.26 -1.38
N ARG A 56 -8.84 -17.07 -2.17
CA ARG A 56 -9.75 -16.60 -3.24
C ARG A 56 -11.04 -15.96 -2.74
N SER A 57 -11.61 -16.36 -1.60
CA SER A 57 -12.92 -15.84 -1.15
C SER A 57 -12.82 -14.44 -0.52
N CYS A 58 -11.70 -14.13 0.14
CA CYS A 58 -11.45 -12.79 0.73
C CYS A 58 -10.91 -11.76 -0.26
N GLN A 59 -10.51 -12.20 -1.46
CA GLN A 59 -9.79 -11.37 -2.44
C GLN A 59 -10.61 -10.34 -3.21
N PRO A 60 -11.86 -10.65 -3.66
CA PRO A 60 -12.58 -9.73 -4.53
C PRO A 60 -12.86 -8.39 -3.85
N PHE A 61 -13.23 -8.44 -2.57
CA PHE A 61 -13.57 -7.26 -1.82
C PHE A 61 -12.34 -6.42 -1.43
N PHE A 62 -11.25 -7.06 -0.99
CA PHE A 62 -9.97 -6.36 -0.75
C PHE A 62 -9.50 -5.64 -2.03
N THR A 63 -9.57 -6.34 -3.16
CA THR A 63 -9.20 -5.80 -4.48
C THR A 63 -10.12 -4.64 -4.86
N LEU A 64 -11.43 -4.77 -4.65
CA LEU A 64 -12.42 -3.73 -4.94
C LEU A 64 -12.14 -2.43 -4.18
N ILE A 65 -11.87 -2.52 -2.86
CA ILE A 65 -11.55 -1.33 -2.05
C ILE A 65 -10.20 -0.74 -2.44
N LEU A 66 -9.21 -1.56 -2.80
CA LEU A 66 -7.95 -1.05 -3.29
C LEU A 66 -8.07 -0.35 -4.66
N GLN A 67 -8.90 -0.88 -5.57
CA GLN A 67 -9.24 -0.20 -6.81
C GLN A 67 -9.89 1.16 -6.51
N ALA A 68 -10.78 1.24 -5.52
CA ALA A 68 -11.38 2.49 -5.06
C ALA A 68 -10.32 3.50 -4.58
N CYS A 69 -9.31 3.06 -3.81
CA CYS A 69 -8.18 3.93 -3.43
C CYS A 69 -7.50 4.56 -4.66
N PHE A 70 -7.24 3.77 -5.71
CA PHE A 70 -6.59 4.29 -6.92
C PHE A 70 -7.51 5.15 -7.79
N ILE A 71 -8.80 4.82 -7.90
CA ILE A 71 -9.79 5.67 -8.59
C ILE A 71 -9.81 7.06 -7.96
N LEU A 72 -9.89 7.12 -6.64
CA LEU A 72 -9.89 8.37 -5.88
C LEU A 72 -8.53 9.10 -6.00
N GLN A 73 -7.41 8.37 -5.94
CA GLN A 73 -6.07 8.95 -5.98
C GLN A 73 -5.70 9.56 -7.35
N PHE A 74 -6.12 8.92 -8.44
CA PHE A 74 -5.89 9.40 -9.80
C PHE A 74 -7.07 10.15 -10.39
N ASP A 75 -8.14 10.35 -9.61
CA ASP A 75 -9.34 11.07 -10.02
C ASP A 75 -9.94 10.50 -11.32
N LEU A 76 -10.00 9.16 -11.40
CA LEU A 76 -10.37 8.46 -12.63
C LEU A 76 -11.84 8.68 -13.02
N LEU A 77 -12.68 9.16 -12.10
CA LEU A 77 -14.08 9.50 -12.36
C LEU A 77 -14.25 10.74 -13.24
N ARG A 78 -13.26 11.65 -13.31
CA ARG A 78 -13.33 12.83 -14.18
C ARG A 78 -13.12 12.51 -15.66
N SER A 79 -12.62 11.31 -15.97
CA SER A 79 -12.47 10.88 -17.37
C SER A 79 -13.79 10.32 -17.89
N PRO A 80 -14.33 10.80 -19.02
CA PRO A 80 -15.60 10.28 -19.56
C PRO A 80 -15.44 8.89 -20.18
N SER A 81 -14.22 8.46 -20.48
CA SER A 81 -13.90 7.19 -21.13
C SER A 81 -12.85 6.38 -20.35
N PRO A 82 -12.75 5.07 -20.61
CA PRO A 82 -11.62 4.25 -20.18
C PRO A 82 -10.28 4.90 -20.51
N ARG A 83 -9.32 4.77 -19.59
CA ARG A 83 -7.98 5.38 -19.68
C ARG A 83 -6.93 4.29 -19.79
N ILE A 84 -6.76 3.79 -21.01
CA ILE A 84 -5.76 2.77 -21.38
C ILE A 84 -4.68 3.32 -22.31
N ASP A 85 -4.77 4.60 -22.67
CA ASP A 85 -3.81 5.34 -23.50
C ASP A 85 -2.47 5.55 -22.79
N LYS A 86 -2.53 5.70 -21.47
CA LYS A 86 -1.36 5.93 -20.64
C LYS A 86 -1.42 5.15 -19.32
N PRO A 87 -0.27 4.70 -18.81
CA PRO A 87 -0.19 4.07 -17.50
C PRO A 87 -0.37 5.07 -16.36
N PHE A 88 -1.17 4.69 -15.37
CA PHE A 88 -1.14 5.29 -14.04
C PHE A 88 -0.16 4.52 -13.17
N VAL A 89 0.66 5.23 -12.39
CA VAL A 89 1.66 4.60 -11.52
C VAL A 89 1.45 5.11 -10.11
N GLY A 90 1.18 4.20 -9.18
CA GLY A 90 1.01 4.54 -7.78
C GLY A 90 1.95 3.75 -6.89
N LEU A 91 2.36 4.35 -5.78
CA LEU A 91 3.08 3.68 -4.71
C LEU A 91 2.09 3.30 -3.61
N VAL A 92 2.08 2.03 -3.25
CA VAL A 92 1.44 1.53 -2.03
C VAL A 92 2.55 1.20 -1.04
N ASP A 93 2.56 1.87 0.11
CA ASP A 93 3.50 1.55 1.19
C ASP A 93 2.81 0.72 2.25
N PHE A 94 3.47 -0.36 2.66
CA PHE A 94 3.02 -1.23 3.75
C PHE A 94 4.00 -1.19 4.94
N GLY A 95 3.44 -1.20 6.15
CA GLY A 95 4.13 -1.42 7.41
C GLY A 95 3.90 -2.83 7.96
N ILE A 96 4.70 -3.19 8.97
CA ILE A 96 4.50 -4.37 9.80
C ILE A 96 4.09 -3.89 11.19
N GLU A 97 2.91 -4.29 11.63
CA GLU A 97 2.35 -3.91 12.94
C GLU A 97 2.00 -5.18 13.74
N PRO A 98 2.10 -5.17 15.08
CA PRO A 98 1.64 -6.30 15.90
C PRO A 98 0.18 -6.63 15.64
N VAL A 99 -0.17 -7.93 15.60
CA VAL A 99 -1.57 -8.38 15.48
C VAL A 99 -2.41 -7.83 16.62
N GLU A 100 -1.86 -7.86 17.83
CA GLU A 100 -2.50 -7.34 19.03
C GLU A 100 -2.13 -5.87 19.26
N PHE A 101 -3.14 -5.01 19.29
CA PHE A 101 -2.94 -3.56 19.48
C PHE A 101 -2.26 -3.23 20.82
N SER A 102 -2.48 -4.03 21.86
CA SER A 102 -1.81 -3.87 23.15
C SER A 102 -0.27 -3.97 23.03
N ASN A 103 0.23 -4.83 22.14
CA ASN A 103 1.66 -4.93 21.84
C ASN A 103 2.16 -3.70 21.08
N PHE A 104 1.35 -3.15 20.15
CA PHE A 104 1.68 -1.88 19.50
C PHE A 104 1.83 -0.77 20.54
N SER A 105 0.85 -0.62 21.43
CA SER A 105 0.87 0.40 22.49
C SER A 105 2.09 0.26 23.39
N LYS A 106 2.43 -0.97 23.82
CA LYS A 106 3.64 -1.23 24.62
C LYS A 106 4.92 -0.84 23.89
N ILE A 107 5.06 -1.23 22.61
CA ILE A 107 6.24 -0.88 21.81
C ILE A 107 6.33 0.64 21.64
N PHE A 108 5.21 1.27 21.27
CA PHE A 108 5.13 2.70 21.06
C PHE A 108 5.50 3.45 22.35
N THR A 109 5.00 3.03 23.50
CA THR A 109 5.28 3.68 24.79
C THR A 109 6.60 3.28 25.45
N ASN A 110 7.42 2.44 24.81
CA ASN A 110 8.65 1.85 25.37
C ASN A 110 8.43 0.98 26.61
N GLN A 111 7.24 0.40 26.78
CA GLN A 111 6.99 -0.61 27.79
C GLN A 111 7.58 -1.97 27.39
N ARG A 112 7.89 -2.80 28.39
CA ARG A 112 8.41 -4.15 28.18
C ARG A 112 7.34 -5.03 27.51
N LEU A 113 7.75 -5.70 26.43
CA LEU A 113 6.98 -6.80 25.84
C LEU A 113 7.11 -8.04 26.72
N GLY A 114 6.10 -8.91 26.70
CA GLY A 114 6.21 -10.22 27.37
C GLY A 114 7.34 -11.06 26.79
N ASP A 115 7.72 -12.11 27.51
CA ASP A 115 8.75 -13.04 27.07
C ASP A 115 8.15 -13.93 25.95
N GLY A 116 8.29 -13.51 24.69
CA GLY A 116 7.73 -14.21 23.54
C GLY A 116 7.94 -13.46 22.22
N GLU A 117 7.88 -14.20 21.11
CA GLU A 117 7.86 -13.59 19.78
C GLU A 117 6.54 -12.85 19.57
N VAL A 118 6.60 -11.63 19.04
CA VAL A 118 5.41 -10.86 18.70
C VAL A 118 4.96 -11.23 17.30
N GLU A 119 3.76 -11.79 17.18
CA GLU A 119 3.10 -11.94 15.88
C GLU A 119 2.71 -10.56 15.34
N ALA A 120 2.97 -10.35 14.06
CA ALA A 120 2.70 -9.12 13.34
C ALA A 120 1.96 -9.39 12.03
N MET A 121 1.43 -8.34 11.43
CA MET A 121 0.70 -8.36 10.18
C MET A 121 1.07 -7.18 9.29
N VAL A 122 0.88 -7.36 7.99
CA VAL A 122 1.01 -6.30 7.00
C VAL A 122 -0.13 -5.29 7.17
N GLN A 123 0.19 -4.00 7.12
CA GLN A 123 -0.78 -2.91 7.20
C GLN A 123 -0.44 -1.84 6.16
N MET A 124 -1.43 -1.27 5.50
CA MET A 124 -1.26 -0.22 4.51
C MET A 124 -1.03 1.13 5.19
N ASN A 125 0.09 1.79 4.86
CA ASN A 125 0.42 3.10 5.39
C ASN A 125 -0.08 4.22 4.48
N SER A 126 0.14 4.07 3.18
CA SER A 126 -0.22 5.08 2.18
C SER A 126 -0.44 4.51 0.78
N VAL A 127 -1.26 5.23 0.01
CA VAL A 127 -1.37 5.13 -1.44
C VAL A 127 -1.06 6.54 -1.99
N LYS A 128 -0.14 6.65 -2.95
CA LYS A 128 0.21 7.95 -3.56
C LYS A 128 0.57 7.82 -5.03
N PRO A 129 0.39 8.85 -5.86
CA PRO A 129 0.84 8.82 -7.25
C PRO A 129 2.37 8.84 -7.30
N LEU A 130 2.94 8.19 -8.32
CA LEU A 130 4.34 8.33 -8.67
C LEU A 130 4.44 9.10 -9.99
N THR A 131 5.19 10.20 -9.95
CA THR A 131 5.50 11.03 -11.12
C THR A 131 6.76 10.58 -11.84
N SER A 132 7.49 9.59 -11.29
CA SER A 132 8.71 9.10 -11.91
C SER A 132 8.42 8.38 -13.23
N PRO A 133 9.29 8.53 -14.24
CA PRO A 133 9.17 7.78 -15.48
C PRO A 133 9.09 6.28 -15.23
N ILE A 134 8.28 5.59 -16.03
CA ILE A 134 8.12 4.15 -15.95
C ILE A 134 9.32 3.49 -16.63
N SER A 135 9.94 2.55 -15.93
CA SER A 135 11.03 1.76 -16.50
C SER A 135 10.56 0.97 -17.72
N PRO A 136 11.45 0.62 -18.67
CA PRO A 136 11.07 -0.17 -19.84
C PRO A 136 10.32 -1.47 -19.48
N GLY A 137 10.78 -2.18 -18.43
CA GLY A 137 10.09 -3.37 -17.93
C GLY A 137 8.69 -3.08 -17.38
N GLY A 138 8.50 -1.96 -16.67
CA GLY A 138 7.18 -1.53 -16.21
C GLY A 138 6.23 -1.22 -17.37
N GLN A 139 6.73 -0.62 -18.46
CA GLN A 139 5.94 -0.37 -19.67
C GLN A 139 5.50 -1.68 -20.31
N THR A 140 6.39 -2.67 -20.42
CA THR A 140 6.05 -4.00 -20.95
C THR A 140 4.96 -4.67 -20.12
N VAL A 141 5.11 -4.68 -18.79
CA VAL A 141 4.11 -5.28 -17.88
C VAL A 141 2.75 -4.57 -17.98
N TRP A 142 2.75 -3.25 -18.10
CA TRP A 142 1.51 -2.48 -18.31
C TRP A 142 0.86 -2.79 -19.65
N ARG A 143 1.60 -2.80 -20.76
CA ARG A 143 1.05 -3.13 -22.08
C ARG A 143 0.42 -4.51 -22.10
N GLN A 144 1.10 -5.51 -21.53
CA GLN A 144 0.57 -6.87 -21.40
C GLN A 144 -0.71 -6.94 -20.56
N ALA A 145 -0.81 -6.12 -19.51
CA ALA A 145 -2.04 -6.04 -18.73
C ALA A 145 -3.16 -5.33 -19.50
N VAL A 146 -2.86 -4.26 -20.23
CA VAL A 146 -3.82 -3.60 -21.13
C VAL A 146 -4.30 -4.57 -22.20
N ASP A 147 -3.40 -5.29 -22.87
CA ASP A 147 -3.75 -6.25 -23.92
C ASP A 147 -4.72 -7.32 -23.43
N ARG A 148 -4.60 -7.77 -22.17
CA ARG A 148 -5.51 -8.76 -21.57
C ARG A 148 -6.92 -8.23 -21.34
N ILE A 149 -7.08 -6.92 -21.12
CA ILE A 149 -8.37 -6.31 -20.79
C ILE A 149 -9.02 -5.60 -21.97
N LYS A 150 -8.39 -5.58 -23.14
CA LYS A 150 -8.91 -4.88 -24.34
C LYS A 150 -10.29 -5.36 -24.75
N ASP A 151 -10.53 -6.66 -24.58
CA ASP A 151 -11.79 -7.32 -24.93
C ASP A 151 -12.71 -7.50 -23.71
N GLU A 152 -12.31 -7.01 -22.53
CA GLU A 152 -13.13 -7.07 -21.32
C GLU A 152 -14.05 -5.84 -21.24
N GLU A 153 -15.35 -6.04 -21.47
CA GLU A 153 -16.37 -4.97 -21.44
C GLU A 153 -16.39 -4.14 -20.15
N HIS A 154 -15.91 -4.72 -19.04
CA HIS A 154 -15.99 -4.11 -17.71
C HIS A 154 -14.67 -3.50 -17.21
N ALA A 155 -13.60 -3.49 -18.00
CA ALA A 155 -12.32 -2.93 -17.59
C ALA A 155 -12.19 -1.45 -18.01
N TRP A 156 -11.76 -0.59 -17.08
CA TRP A 156 -11.69 0.86 -17.29
C TRP A 156 -10.27 1.39 -17.45
N SER A 157 -9.32 0.84 -16.69
CA SER A 157 -7.93 1.27 -16.71
C SER A 157 -7.03 0.21 -16.10
N VAL A 158 -5.72 0.33 -16.33
CA VAL A 158 -4.70 -0.47 -15.65
C VAL A 158 -3.77 0.47 -14.88
N VAL A 159 -3.64 0.22 -13.59
CA VAL A 159 -2.69 0.90 -12.71
C VAL A 159 -1.47 0.01 -12.49
N LEU A 160 -0.28 0.58 -12.64
CA LEU A 160 0.96 0.00 -12.16
C LEU A 160 1.14 0.34 -10.67
N ALA A 161 0.90 -0.64 -9.81
CA ALA A 161 1.10 -0.51 -8.37
C ALA A 161 2.54 -0.88 -8.00
N LYS A 162 3.35 0.11 -7.61
CA LYS A 162 4.63 -0.11 -6.95
C LYS A 162 4.39 -0.36 -5.46
N ILE A 163 4.81 -1.52 -4.96
CA ILE A 163 4.58 -1.94 -3.58
C ILE A 163 5.88 -1.79 -2.81
N SER A 164 5.92 -0.89 -1.82
CA SER A 164 7.05 -0.72 -0.90
C SER A 164 6.71 -1.15 0.51
N THR A 165 7.75 -1.37 1.31
CA THR A 165 7.66 -1.96 2.63
C THR A 165 8.59 -1.18 3.58
N GLY A 166 7.97 -0.48 4.53
CA GLY A 166 8.67 0.26 5.60
C GLY A 166 9.78 1.18 5.09
N GLY A 167 9.55 1.90 3.98
CA GLY A 167 10.47 2.86 3.40
C GLY A 167 11.81 2.29 2.91
N SER A 168 11.89 0.98 2.64
CA SER A 168 13.15 0.30 2.27
C SER A 168 13.72 0.72 0.90
N GLY A 169 12.98 1.47 0.10
CA GLY A 169 13.33 1.82 -1.29
C GLY A 169 13.21 0.65 -2.28
N VAL A 170 13.11 -0.59 -1.78
CA VAL A 170 12.80 -1.77 -2.59
C VAL A 170 11.31 -1.74 -2.93
N THR A 171 11.00 -1.94 -4.21
CA THR A 171 9.62 -1.98 -4.70
C THR A 171 9.40 -3.18 -5.61
N ALA A 172 8.25 -3.83 -5.48
CA ALA A 172 7.71 -4.73 -6.50
C ALA A 172 6.75 -3.94 -7.36
N THR A 173 6.63 -4.32 -8.63
CA THR A 173 5.62 -3.74 -9.52
C THR A 173 4.56 -4.79 -9.81
N SER A 174 3.30 -4.43 -9.57
CA SER A 174 2.12 -5.20 -9.96
C SER A 174 1.26 -4.39 -10.93
N THR A 175 0.33 -5.08 -11.60
CA THR A 175 -0.76 -4.45 -12.33
C THR A 175 -2.06 -4.64 -11.55
N LEU A 176 -2.86 -3.59 -11.47
CA LEU A 176 -4.22 -3.64 -10.96
C LEU A 176 -5.17 -3.13 -12.04
N THR A 177 -6.05 -4.01 -12.51
CA THR A 177 -7.15 -3.63 -13.40
C THR A 177 -8.22 -2.92 -12.59
N ILE A 178 -8.65 -1.75 -13.04
CA ILE A 178 -9.77 -1.00 -12.47
C ILE A 178 -11.04 -1.47 -13.18
N GLY A 179 -11.91 -2.19 -12.47
CA GLY A 179 -13.17 -2.69 -13.01
C GLY A 179 -14.33 -1.71 -12.82
N ARG A 180 -15.42 -1.93 -13.55
CA ARG A 180 -16.64 -1.12 -13.46
C ARG A 180 -17.25 -1.11 -12.06
N GLY A 181 -17.25 -2.25 -11.35
CA GLY A 181 -17.75 -2.34 -9.99
C GLY A 181 -17.05 -1.39 -9.00
N ALA A 182 -15.73 -1.18 -9.15
CA ALA A 182 -15.00 -0.22 -8.30
C ALA A 182 -15.38 1.22 -8.63
N LEU A 183 -15.61 1.55 -9.91
CA LEU A 183 -16.10 2.87 -10.30
C LEU A 183 -17.49 3.14 -9.75
N ASP A 184 -18.38 2.16 -9.84
CA ASP A 184 -19.75 2.31 -9.35
C ASP A 184 -19.78 2.44 -7.81
N LEU A 185 -18.91 1.69 -7.11
CA LEU A 185 -18.69 1.86 -5.68
C LEU A 185 -18.24 3.30 -5.35
N VAL A 186 -17.23 3.84 -6.05
CA VAL A 186 -16.73 5.19 -5.79
C VAL A 186 -17.76 6.25 -6.19
N ARG A 187 -18.49 6.08 -7.30
CA ARG A 187 -19.56 7.00 -7.74
C ARG A 187 -20.69 7.09 -6.73
N ALA A 188 -21.05 5.96 -6.12
CA ALA A 188 -22.05 5.96 -5.06
C ALA A 188 -21.62 6.85 -3.88
N SER A 189 -20.31 6.94 -3.61
CA SER A 189 -19.68 7.84 -2.61
C SER A 189 -20.37 7.85 -1.25
N ARG A 190 -21.09 6.77 -0.91
CA ARG A 190 -21.87 6.70 0.33
C ARG A 190 -20.91 6.62 1.51
N PRO A 191 -21.08 7.47 2.54
CA PRO A 191 -20.34 7.30 3.79
C PRO A 191 -20.43 5.86 4.29
N TRP A 192 -19.34 5.38 4.87
CA TRP A 192 -19.35 4.09 5.55
C TRP A 192 -19.76 4.27 6.99
N SER A 193 -20.76 3.52 7.40
CA SER A 193 -21.18 3.44 8.79
C SER A 193 -20.62 2.14 9.37
N PHE A 194 -19.88 2.25 10.47
CA PHE A 194 -19.47 1.09 11.25
C PHE A 194 -19.88 1.26 12.70
N GLU A 195 -20.49 0.23 13.24
CA GLU A 195 -20.76 0.14 14.66
C GLU A 195 -19.47 -0.23 15.38
N CYS A 196 -19.05 0.60 16.32
CA CYS A 196 -17.92 0.35 17.18
C CYS A 196 -18.31 -0.74 18.20
N PRO A 197 -17.73 -1.96 18.14
CA PRO A 197 -18.23 -3.07 18.96
C PRO A 197 -18.12 -2.84 20.47
N SER A 198 -17.19 -2.00 20.92
CA SER A 198 -16.99 -1.70 22.34
C SER A 198 -17.95 -0.64 22.89
N THR A 199 -18.56 0.18 22.04
CA THR A 199 -19.40 1.32 22.47
C THR A 199 -20.81 1.28 21.90
N GLY A 200 -21.09 0.42 20.92
CA GLY A 200 -22.33 0.44 20.12
C GLY A 200 -22.52 1.69 19.28
N THR A 201 -21.54 2.61 19.27
CA THR A 201 -21.66 3.88 18.54
C THR A 201 -21.44 3.62 17.05
N VAL A 202 -22.40 4.07 16.23
CA VAL A 202 -22.24 4.09 14.78
C VAL A 202 -21.39 5.29 14.41
N ILE A 203 -20.22 5.02 13.82
CA ILE A 203 -19.31 6.03 13.32
C ILE A 203 -19.47 6.08 11.80
N GLU A 204 -19.83 7.25 11.28
CA GLU A 204 -19.84 7.50 9.85
C GLU A 204 -18.49 8.05 9.40
N ARG A 205 -17.96 7.50 8.30
CA ARG A 205 -16.74 7.98 7.66
C ARG A 205 -17.02 8.37 6.22
N PRO A 206 -16.50 9.51 5.75
CA PRO A 206 -16.60 9.87 4.35
C PRO A 206 -15.93 8.82 3.47
N PHE A 207 -16.50 8.57 2.29
CA PHE A 207 -15.90 7.68 1.29
C PHE A 207 -14.73 8.39 0.61
N ASN A 208 -13.53 8.28 1.19
CA ASN A 208 -12.31 8.86 0.66
C ASN A 208 -11.13 7.86 0.81
N ILE A 209 -9.97 8.21 0.25
CA ILE A 209 -8.79 7.33 0.23
C ILE A 209 -8.38 6.91 1.64
N GLU A 210 -8.47 7.83 2.59
CA GLU A 210 -8.09 7.61 3.98
C GLU A 210 -8.98 6.56 4.65
N SER A 211 -10.30 6.72 4.54
CA SER A 211 -11.26 5.74 5.04
C SER A 211 -11.06 4.39 4.34
N CYS A 212 -10.85 4.35 3.02
CA CYS A 212 -10.59 3.10 2.29
C CYS A 212 -9.36 2.35 2.81
N MET A 213 -8.26 3.05 3.10
CA MET A 213 -7.07 2.44 3.68
C MET A 213 -7.31 1.91 5.10
N GLU A 214 -8.01 2.68 5.94
CA GLU A 214 -8.38 2.25 7.30
C GLU A 214 -9.25 0.98 7.26
N PHE A 215 -10.23 0.95 6.36
CA PHE A 215 -11.09 -0.21 6.17
C PHE A 215 -10.31 -1.46 5.74
N LEU A 216 -9.37 -1.33 4.79
CA LEU A 216 -8.50 -2.45 4.40
C LEU A 216 -7.65 -2.96 5.57
N ASN A 217 -7.12 -2.05 6.38
CA ASN A 217 -6.34 -2.39 7.57
C ASN A 217 -7.16 -3.12 8.62
N ASP A 218 -8.39 -2.68 8.86
CA ASP A 218 -9.34 -3.35 9.75
C ASP A 218 -9.75 -4.71 9.22
N TYR A 219 -9.95 -4.85 7.91
CA TYR A 219 -10.21 -6.13 7.27
C TYR A 219 -9.06 -7.12 7.50
N ILE A 220 -7.80 -6.66 7.39
CA ILE A 220 -6.62 -7.47 7.72
C ILE A 220 -6.56 -7.84 9.21
N ARG A 221 -6.88 -6.91 10.12
CA ARG A 221 -6.89 -7.18 11.57
C ARG A 221 -7.93 -8.22 11.99
N ARG A 222 -9.06 -8.27 11.28
CA ARG A 222 -10.15 -9.22 11.51
C ARG A 222 -9.88 -10.61 10.96
N ASP A 223 -8.85 -10.79 10.13
CA ASP A 223 -8.42 -12.10 9.63
C ASP A 223 -7.72 -12.91 10.74
N LYS A 224 -8.53 -13.41 11.68
CA LYS A 224 -8.07 -14.14 12.87
C LYS A 224 -7.42 -15.48 12.54
N ASP A 225 -7.80 -16.09 11.43
CA ASP A 225 -7.29 -17.38 10.95
C ASP A 225 -6.12 -17.26 9.98
N ASN A 226 -5.66 -16.03 9.70
CA ASN A 226 -4.58 -15.76 8.74
C ASN A 226 -4.88 -16.34 7.34
N ALA A 227 -6.14 -16.31 6.92
CA ALA A 227 -6.59 -16.81 5.62
C ALA A 227 -5.93 -16.05 4.46
N MET A 228 -5.61 -14.76 4.63
CA MET A 228 -4.88 -13.95 3.65
C MET A 228 -3.35 -14.18 3.69
N ARG A 229 -2.84 -14.95 4.66
CA ARG A 229 -1.40 -15.22 4.85
C ARG A 229 -0.55 -13.95 5.03
N LEU A 230 -1.15 -12.88 5.57
CA LEU A 230 -0.51 -11.59 5.80
C LEU A 230 0.18 -11.46 7.16
N ARG A 231 0.18 -12.52 7.97
CA ARG A 231 0.91 -12.55 9.25
C ARG A 231 2.36 -12.99 9.09
N THR A 232 3.19 -12.47 9.98
CA THR A 232 4.63 -12.73 10.05
C THR A 232 5.14 -12.53 11.48
N LYS A 233 6.40 -12.86 11.73
CA LYS A 233 7.05 -12.56 13.00
C LYS A 233 7.57 -11.13 12.99
N MET A 234 7.33 -10.38 14.06
CA MET A 234 7.83 -9.02 14.21
C MET A 234 9.34 -9.01 14.38
N ARG A 235 10.04 -8.16 13.62
CA ARG A 235 11.49 -8.02 13.72
C ARG A 235 11.88 -6.85 14.61
N ALA A 236 13.11 -6.87 15.12
CA ALA A 236 13.68 -5.74 15.85
C ALA A 236 13.63 -4.42 15.04
N SER A 237 13.77 -4.50 13.71
CA SER A 237 13.64 -3.32 12.84
C SER A 237 12.22 -2.75 12.81
N ASP A 238 11.20 -3.60 12.93
CA ASP A 238 9.80 -3.18 12.94
C ASP A 238 9.46 -2.51 14.27
N VAL A 239 9.91 -3.10 15.38
CA VAL A 239 9.85 -2.50 16.72
C VAL A 239 10.52 -1.12 16.71
N LYS A 240 11.72 -1.01 16.12
CA LYS A 240 12.43 0.27 15.99
C LYS A 240 11.61 1.31 15.22
N ARG A 241 10.96 0.95 14.12
CA ARG A 241 10.13 1.90 13.33
C ARG A 241 8.99 2.49 14.14
N ILE A 242 8.32 1.68 14.97
CA ILE A 242 7.23 2.15 15.84
C ILE A 242 7.77 3.12 16.90
N ARG A 243 8.92 2.80 17.51
CA ARG A 243 9.59 3.70 18.47
C ARG A 243 10.07 5.00 17.81
N ASP A 244 10.66 4.90 16.63
CA ASP A 244 11.10 6.05 15.82
C ASP A 244 9.91 6.98 15.49
N ALA A 245 8.71 6.42 15.26
CA ALA A 245 7.51 7.22 15.05
C ALA A 245 7.14 8.06 16.28
N LYS A 246 7.15 7.48 17.49
CA LYS A 246 6.97 8.21 18.75
C LYS A 246 8.04 9.28 18.95
N ALA A 247 9.30 8.93 18.71
CA ALA A 247 10.44 9.83 18.89
C ALA A 247 10.49 11.00 17.89
N GLY A 248 9.53 11.11 16.97
CA GLY A 248 9.51 12.18 15.97
C GLY A 248 10.57 12.03 14.88
N ALA A 249 11.13 10.83 14.69
CA ALA A 249 12.19 10.60 13.70
C ALA A 249 11.73 11.02 12.29
N THR A 250 12.65 11.58 11.51
CA THR A 250 12.37 12.18 10.19
C THR A 250 12.38 11.18 9.03
N SER A 251 12.63 9.90 9.30
CA SER A 251 12.60 8.85 8.30
C SER A 251 11.21 8.72 7.66
N ASP A 252 11.16 8.34 6.38
CA ASP A 252 9.90 8.21 5.65
C ASP A 252 8.97 7.18 6.30
N ALA A 253 9.52 6.06 6.78
CA ALA A 253 8.74 5.05 7.49
C ALA A 253 8.09 5.61 8.77
N ALA A 254 8.81 6.42 9.55
CA ALA A 254 8.27 7.02 10.76
C ALA A 254 7.22 8.10 10.43
N LYS A 255 7.43 8.90 9.39
CA LYS A 255 6.45 9.88 8.89
C LYS A 255 5.16 9.21 8.42
N LEU A 256 5.27 8.15 7.63
CA LEU A 256 4.14 7.38 7.11
C LEU A 256 3.35 6.72 8.24
N LEU A 257 4.03 6.13 9.23
CA LEU A 257 3.37 5.56 10.40
C LEU A 257 2.65 6.63 11.24
N ARG A 258 3.26 7.80 11.47
CA ARG A 258 2.55 8.90 12.17
C ARG A 258 1.33 9.40 11.40
N ALA A 259 1.41 9.51 10.08
CA ALA A 259 0.27 9.87 9.24
C ALA A 259 -0.87 8.85 9.36
N LYS A 260 -0.53 7.56 9.34
CA LYS A 260 -1.47 6.46 9.60
C LYS A 260 -2.10 6.56 11.00
N MET A 261 -1.29 6.78 12.04
CA MET A 261 -1.78 6.88 13.43
C MET A 261 -2.74 8.05 13.64
N ARG A 262 -2.53 9.18 12.96
CA ARG A 262 -3.46 10.32 13.04
C ARG A 262 -4.80 10.03 12.37
N ARG A 263 -4.76 9.33 11.24
CA ARG A 263 -5.94 8.95 10.46
C ARG A 263 -6.81 7.93 11.18
N GLU A 264 -6.24 6.82 11.61
CA GLU A 264 -7.01 5.66 12.08
C GLU A 264 -7.55 5.84 13.51
N GLU A 265 -8.76 5.34 13.76
CA GLU A 265 -9.44 5.46 15.05
C GLU A 265 -8.80 4.60 16.13
N ILE A 266 -8.25 3.43 15.77
CA ILE A 266 -7.63 2.50 16.72
C ILE A 266 -6.50 3.15 17.53
N PHE A 267 -5.83 4.16 16.97
CA PHE A 267 -4.74 4.88 17.66
C PHE A 267 -5.21 6.08 18.48
N LYS A 268 -6.52 6.35 18.60
CA LYS A 268 -7.05 7.53 19.30
C LYS A 268 -6.45 7.72 20.70
N SER A 269 -6.29 6.64 21.47
CA SER A 269 -5.66 6.67 22.80
C SER A 269 -4.16 6.99 22.79
N LEU A 270 -3.50 6.88 21.64
CA LEU A 270 -2.08 7.18 21.46
C LEU A 270 -1.85 8.53 20.76
N LYS A 271 -2.89 9.21 20.23
CA LYS A 271 -2.73 10.44 19.44
C LYS A 271 -2.09 11.57 20.23
N GLU A 272 -2.36 11.68 21.52
CA GLU A 272 -1.74 12.67 22.43
C GLU A 272 -0.21 12.50 22.53
N HIS A 273 0.29 11.29 22.27
CA HIS A 273 1.71 10.96 22.32
C HIS A 273 2.37 11.00 20.93
N VAL A 274 1.61 11.25 19.86
CA VAL A 274 2.17 11.44 18.52
C VAL A 274 2.66 12.88 18.45
N PRO A 275 3.96 13.13 18.19
CA PRO A 275 4.45 14.48 18.03
C PRO A 275 3.62 15.23 16.99
N ALA A 276 3.19 16.45 17.33
CA ALA A 276 2.62 17.36 16.35
C ALA A 276 3.60 17.43 15.16
N GLU A 277 3.09 17.41 13.93
CA GLU A 277 3.99 17.70 12.81
C GLU A 277 4.58 19.08 13.07
N ILE A 278 5.91 19.20 12.91
CA ILE A 278 6.52 20.51 12.69
C ILE A 278 5.67 21.12 11.56
N PRO A 279 5.03 22.29 11.78
CA PRO A 279 4.11 22.87 10.83
C PRO A 279 4.72 22.76 9.44
N LYS A 280 4.01 22.12 8.50
CA LYS A 280 4.43 22.13 7.11
C LYS A 280 4.68 23.58 6.76
N MET A 281 5.92 23.92 6.36
CA MET A 281 6.17 25.18 5.66
C MET A 281 5.11 25.24 4.57
N ARG A 282 4.16 26.18 4.72
CA ARG A 282 3.16 26.41 3.70
C ARG A 282 3.96 26.92 2.51
N PHE A 283 4.05 26.11 1.45
CA PHE A 283 4.32 26.67 0.14
C PHE A 283 3.15 27.60 -0.14
N ALA A 284 3.39 28.90 -0.08
CA ALA A 284 2.45 29.87 -0.60
C ALA A 284 2.21 29.51 -2.07
N ARG A 285 0.98 29.10 -2.41
CA ARG A 285 0.51 29.25 -3.78
C ARG A 285 0.17 30.72 -3.95
N MET A 286 1.14 31.51 -4.38
CA MET A 286 0.86 32.76 -5.09
C MET A 286 1.03 32.48 -6.57
N GLY A 287 0.09 32.99 -7.38
CA GLY A 287 0.15 32.87 -8.83
C GLY A 287 1.48 33.35 -9.39
N ASP A 288 1.94 32.63 -10.41
CA ASP A 288 2.86 32.98 -11.52
C ASP A 288 4.03 33.96 -11.31
N VAL A 289 4.59 34.13 -10.11
CA VAL A 289 5.88 34.85 -9.95
C VAL A 289 6.76 34.23 -8.86
N ASN A 290 7.98 33.82 -9.23
CA ASN A 290 9.05 33.37 -8.34
C ASN A 290 9.74 34.59 -7.70
N ILE A 291 9.64 34.77 -6.37
CA ILE A 291 10.53 35.66 -5.59
C ILE A 291 10.91 34.96 -4.28
N GLY A 292 12.15 35.21 -3.84
CA GLY A 292 12.93 34.43 -2.87
C GLY A 292 12.38 34.28 -1.45
N LEU A 293 13.03 33.36 -0.72
CA LEU A 293 12.80 33.00 0.68
C LEU A 293 12.97 34.20 1.61
N LEU A 294 11.91 34.58 2.32
CA LEU A 294 11.97 35.45 3.50
C LEU A 294 11.62 34.63 4.74
N TYR A 295 12.48 34.73 5.75
CA TYR A 295 12.27 34.17 7.08
C TYR A 295 11.55 35.22 7.94
N ASP A 296 10.40 34.89 8.50
CA ASP A 296 9.85 35.66 9.62
C ASP A 296 10.38 35.05 10.93
N VAL A 297 11.16 35.86 11.64
CA VAL A 297 11.53 35.66 13.03
C VAL A 297 10.60 36.55 13.86
N CYS A 298 9.72 35.93 14.64
CA CYS A 298 9.11 36.51 15.83
C CYS A 298 9.22 35.49 16.95
#